data_AF-S6VEZ0-F1
#
_entry.id   AF-S6VEZ0-F1
#
_cell.length_a   1.000
_cell.length_b   1.000
_cell.length_c   1.000
_cell.angle_alpha   90.00
_cell.angle_beta   90.00
_cell.angle_gamma   90.00
#
_symmetry.space_group_name_H-M   'P 1'
#
loop_
_entity.id
_entity.type
_entity.pdbx_description
1 polymer ?
#
loop_
_entity_poly.entity_id
_entity_poly.type
_entity_poly.pdbx_seq_one_letter_code
_entity_poly.pdbx_strand_id
1 'polypeptide(L)'
;MSKIVIAANAMIANKSRISDVLPGDNDNEVFFLFDRKYKWSAIKRADEHYALFYYPGRQTIESLAGMRGEEWAEFSHMVSYNSKDIGTKESLDTFRDLYMLVNGMKYGMEQVLDDIIESADF
;
A
#
# COMPACT_ATOMS: atom_id res chain seq x y z
N MET A 1 13.06 4.83 -15.53
CA MET A 1 12.17 4.25 -14.49
C MET A 1 12.80 4.46 -13.12
N SER A 2 12.08 5.03 -12.15
CA SER A 2 12.64 5.30 -10.82
C SER A 2 12.74 4.00 -10.00
N LYS A 3 13.69 3.93 -9.06
CA LYS A 3 13.88 2.72 -8.21
C LYS A 3 12.63 2.36 -7.42
N ILE A 4 11.85 3.35 -6.96
CA ILE A 4 10.62 3.10 -6.22
C ILE A 4 9.53 2.50 -7.11
N VAL A 5 9.41 2.94 -8.38
CA VAL A 5 8.47 2.33 -9.33
C VAL A 5 8.85 0.88 -9.62
N ILE A 6 10.15 0.60 -9.81
CA ILE A 6 10.64 -0.78 -9.97
C ILE A 6 10.33 -1.63 -8.73
N ALA A 7 10.55 -1.08 -7.53
CA ALA A 7 10.26 -1.78 -6.28
C ALA A 7 8.75 -2.06 -6.09
N ALA A 8 7.89 -1.10 -6.39
CA ALA A 8 6.44 -1.26 -6.31
C ALA A 8 5.94 -2.31 -7.32
N ASN A 9 6.45 -2.29 -8.56
CA ASN A 9 6.18 -3.34 -9.54
C ASN A 9 6.64 -4.72 -9.05
N ALA A 10 7.80 -4.81 -8.38
CA ALA A 10 8.26 -6.05 -7.79
C ALA A 10 7.36 -6.53 -6.63
N MET A 11 6.79 -5.62 -5.83
CA MET A 11 5.81 -5.97 -4.79
C MET A 11 4.53 -6.54 -5.39
N ILE A 12 4.00 -5.90 -6.44
CA ILE A 12 2.81 -6.37 -7.17
C ILE A 12 3.05 -7.77 -7.76
N ALA A 13 4.16 -7.94 -8.48
CA ALA A 13 4.51 -9.21 -9.12
C ALA A 13 4.76 -10.34 -8.13
N ASN A 14 5.08 -10.01 -6.87
CA ASN A 14 5.34 -10.96 -5.79
C ASN A 14 4.34 -10.81 -4.65
N LYS A 15 3.05 -10.66 -4.99
CA LYS A 15 1.97 -10.40 -4.02
C LYS A 15 1.92 -11.39 -2.85
N SER A 16 2.35 -12.64 -3.04
CA SER A 16 2.44 -13.66 -1.97
C SER A 16 3.44 -13.32 -0.86
N ARG A 17 4.33 -12.34 -1.07
CA ARG A 17 5.26 -11.82 -0.06
C ARG A 17 4.68 -10.63 0.72
N ILE A 18 3.47 -10.18 0.37
CA ILE A 18 2.74 -9.17 1.13
C ILE A 18 2.04 -9.88 2.29
N SER A 19 2.22 -9.37 3.50
CA SER A 19 1.59 -9.90 4.71
C SER A 19 1.15 -8.78 5.65
N ASP A 20 0.40 -9.12 6.69
CA ASP A 20 0.05 -8.20 7.78
C ASP A 20 -0.58 -6.91 7.26
N VAL A 21 -1.57 -7.06 6.38
CA VAL A 21 -2.29 -5.98 5.72
C VAL A 21 -3.32 -5.40 6.69
N LEU A 22 -3.15 -4.13 7.07
CA LEU A 22 -3.93 -3.47 8.12
C LEU A 22 -4.51 -2.14 7.64
N PRO A 23 -5.74 -1.78 8.04
CA PRO A 23 -6.24 -0.42 7.88
C PRO A 23 -5.41 0.58 8.70
N GLY A 24 -5.17 1.77 8.15
CA GLY A 24 -4.82 2.94 8.97
C GLY A 24 -6.03 3.55 9.67
N ASP A 25 -5.79 4.58 10.49
CA ASP A 25 -6.85 5.42 11.10
C ASP A 25 -7.76 6.08 10.03
N ASN A 26 -7.21 6.34 8.83
CA ASN A 26 -7.96 6.76 7.66
C ASN A 26 -8.25 5.58 6.72
N ASP A 27 -9.48 5.46 6.24
CA ASP A 27 -9.91 4.36 5.34
C ASP A 27 -9.14 4.28 4.01
N ASN A 28 -8.49 5.38 3.61
CA ASN A 28 -7.74 5.50 2.37
C ASN A 28 -6.28 5.08 2.50
N GLU A 29 -5.82 4.68 3.69
CA GLU A 29 -4.45 4.22 3.93
C GLU A 29 -4.44 2.75 4.36
N VAL A 30 -3.55 1.99 3.75
CA VAL A 30 -3.38 0.56 4.02
C VAL A 30 -1.91 0.30 4.33
N PHE A 31 -1.66 -0.25 5.52
CA PHE A 31 -0.36 -0.68 6.00
C PHE A 31 -0.14 -2.13 5.64
N PHE A 32 1.11 -2.51 5.35
CA PHE A 32 1.47 -3.88 5.03
C PHE A 32 2.95 -4.14 5.26
N LEU A 33 3.31 -5.41 5.42
CA LEU A 33 4.67 -5.90 5.32
C LEU A 33 4.95 -6.45 3.94
N PHE A 34 6.13 -6.16 3.41
CA PHE A 34 6.72 -6.93 2.32
C PHE A 34 7.83 -7.82 2.86
N ASP A 35 7.82 -9.08 2.46
CA ASP A 35 8.79 -10.11 2.89
C ASP A 35 8.82 -10.31 4.41
N ARG A 36 7.69 -10.09 5.09
CA ARG A 36 7.56 -10.11 6.56
C ARG A 36 8.55 -9.20 7.30
N LYS A 37 9.10 -8.19 6.60
CA LYS A 37 10.22 -7.38 7.10
C LYS A 37 10.06 -5.90 6.84
N TYR A 38 9.75 -5.52 5.61
CA TYR A 38 9.74 -4.13 5.19
C TYR A 38 8.35 -3.55 5.42
N LYS A 39 8.25 -2.55 6.31
CA LYS A 39 6.99 -1.88 6.66
C LYS A 39 6.68 -0.79 5.66
N TRP A 40 5.51 -0.89 5.05
CA TRP A 40 5.02 0.08 4.09
C TRP A 40 3.59 0.50 4.40
N SER A 41 3.21 1.68 3.92
CA SER A 41 1.81 2.00 3.67
C SER A 41 1.62 2.52 2.25
N ALA A 42 0.44 2.30 1.71
CA ALA A 42 -0.03 2.91 0.48
C ALA A 42 -1.30 3.72 0.78
N ILE A 43 -1.34 4.97 0.31
CA ILE A 43 -2.48 5.86 0.52
C ILE A 43 -3.02 6.40 -0.81
N LYS A 44 -4.35 6.42 -0.95
CA LYS A 44 -5.03 7.20 -1.98
C LYS A 44 -5.26 8.64 -1.49
N ARG A 45 -4.75 9.62 -2.22
CA ARG A 45 -4.93 11.05 -1.94
C ARG A 45 -6.20 11.58 -2.63
N ALA A 46 -6.69 12.73 -2.16
CA ALA A 46 -7.90 13.37 -2.68
C ALA A 46 -7.78 13.84 -4.15
N ASP A 47 -6.56 14.03 -4.66
CA ASP A 47 -6.28 14.47 -6.02
C ASP A 47 -6.01 13.31 -7.00
N GLU A 48 -6.58 12.13 -6.72
CA GLU A 48 -6.39 10.90 -7.52
C GLU A 48 -4.92 10.47 -7.69
N HIS A 49 -4.04 10.99 -6.84
CA HIS A 49 -2.66 10.54 -6.72
C HIS A 49 -2.49 9.58 -5.55
N TYR A 50 -1.38 8.86 -5.58
CA TYR A 50 -1.06 7.81 -4.63
C TYR A 50 0.31 8.09 -4.00
N ALA A 51 0.47 7.72 -2.75
CA ALA A 51 1.76 7.81 -2.08
C ALA A 51 2.10 6.49 -1.39
N LEU A 52 3.40 6.20 -1.35
CA LEU A 52 3.98 5.09 -0.61
C LEU A 52 4.85 5.64 0.51
N PHE A 53 4.73 5.06 1.70
CA PHE A 53 5.56 5.37 2.84
C PHE A 53 6.35 4.14 3.27
N TYR A 54 7.63 4.32 3.51
CA TYR A 54 8.50 3.31 4.10
C TYR A 54 8.86 3.70 5.54
N TYR A 55 8.79 2.73 6.45
CA TYR A 55 9.03 2.95 7.88
C TYR A 55 10.28 2.18 8.35
N PRO A 56 11.47 2.82 8.39
CA PRO A 56 12.71 2.18 8.86
C PRO A 56 12.79 2.04 10.39
N GLY A 57 11.86 2.65 11.13
CA GLY A 57 11.87 2.68 12.59
C GLY A 57 11.69 1.31 13.25
N ARG A 58 11.66 1.30 14.59
CA ARG A 58 11.51 0.06 15.39
C ARG A 58 10.06 -0.30 15.70
N GLN A 59 9.12 0.57 15.36
CA GLN A 59 7.68 0.37 15.56
C GLN A 59 7.22 -0.88 14.81
N THR A 60 6.28 -1.63 15.38
CA THR A 60 5.63 -2.71 14.65
C THR A 60 4.66 -2.15 13.61
N ILE A 61 4.21 -2.97 12.66
CA ILE A 61 3.26 -2.49 11.64
C ILE A 61 1.90 -2.15 12.27
N GLU A 62 1.49 -2.88 13.32
CA GLU A 62 0.26 -2.63 14.09
C GLU A 62 0.34 -1.30 14.84
N SER A 63 1.50 -1.01 15.43
CA SER A 63 1.72 0.28 16.11
C SER A 63 1.65 1.44 15.13
N LEU A 64 2.12 1.29 13.89
CA LEU A 64 2.03 2.31 12.86
C LEU A 64 0.58 2.47 12.38
N ALA A 65 -0.10 1.36 12.08
CA ALA A 65 -1.48 1.35 11.60
C ALA A 65 -2.45 1.96 12.61
N GLY A 66 -2.19 1.80 13.91
CA GLY A 66 -3.00 2.35 15.00
C GLY A 66 -2.69 3.80 15.38
N MET A 67 -1.69 4.46 14.77
CA MET A 67 -1.37 5.87 15.08
C MET A 67 -2.50 6.78 14.61
N ARG A 68 -2.89 7.72 15.48
CA ARG A 68 -3.91 8.74 15.21
C ARG A 68 -3.27 10.01 14.65
N GLY A 69 -4.10 10.89 14.08
CA GLY A 69 -3.63 12.11 13.39
C GLY A 69 -2.62 12.99 14.17
N GLU A 70 -2.79 13.13 15.49
CA GLU A 70 -1.84 13.90 16.35
C GLU A 70 -0.48 13.20 16.47
N GLU A 71 -0.46 11.88 16.59
CA GLU A 71 0.77 11.08 16.68
C GLU A 71 1.53 11.11 15.34
N TRP A 72 0.80 11.11 14.22
CA TRP A 72 1.38 11.27 12.88
C TRP A 72 2.04 12.63 12.67
N ALA A 73 1.54 13.70 13.32
CA ALA A 73 2.12 15.04 13.18
C ALA A 73 3.54 15.13 13.77
N GLU A 74 3.83 14.32 14.79
CA GLU A 74 5.15 14.26 15.44
C GLU A 74 6.06 13.17 14.86
N PHE A 75 5.51 12.26 14.05
CA PHE A 75 6.24 11.13 13.49
C PHE A 75 7.12 11.54 12.30
N SER A 76 8.44 11.40 12.46
CA SER A 76 9.43 11.79 11.44
C SER A 76 10.22 10.62 10.83
N HIS A 77 10.03 9.40 11.32
CA HIS A 77 10.80 8.23 10.90
C HIS A 77 10.17 7.50 9.70
N MET A 78 9.99 8.22 8.58
CA MET A 78 9.49 7.65 7.33
C MET A 78 10.16 8.25 6.09
N VAL A 79 10.12 7.50 4.99
CA VAL A 79 10.45 7.98 3.65
C VAL A 79 9.20 7.94 2.81
N SER A 80 8.84 9.06 2.18
CA SER A 80 7.64 9.19 1.36
C SER A 80 7.97 9.28 -0.13
N TYR A 81 7.17 8.62 -0.95
CA TYR A 81 7.18 8.75 -2.40
C TYR A 81 5.77 9.09 -2.87
N ASN A 82 5.62 10.12 -3.70
CA ASN A 82 4.33 10.53 -4.24
C ASN A 82 4.34 10.38 -5.77
N SER A 83 3.31 9.77 -6.35
CA SER A 83 3.16 9.68 -7.80
C SER A 83 3.13 11.05 -8.47
N LYS A 84 2.61 12.07 -7.78
CA LYS A 84 2.58 13.46 -8.23
C LYS A 84 3.98 14.04 -8.40
N ASP A 85 4.84 13.83 -7.41
CA ASP A 85 6.22 14.36 -7.40
C ASP A 85 7.11 13.64 -8.42
N ILE A 86 6.86 12.33 -8.63
CA ILE A 86 7.56 11.57 -9.68
C ILE A 86 7.08 11.99 -11.07
N GLY A 87 5.79 12.34 -11.21
CA GLY A 87 5.26 13.03 -12.38
C GLY A 87 5.17 12.19 -13.66
N THR A 88 5.26 10.85 -13.56
CA THR A 88 5.13 9.96 -14.72
C THR A 88 3.85 9.15 -14.68
N LYS A 89 3.25 8.89 -15.85
CA LYS A 89 2.09 7.99 -15.97
C LYS A 89 2.36 6.63 -15.34
N GLU A 90 3.55 6.08 -15.59
CA GLU A 90 4.00 4.82 -14.99
C GLU A 90 3.98 4.86 -13.46
N SER A 91 4.45 5.94 -12.83
CA SER A 91 4.41 6.05 -11.36
C SER A 91 2.99 6.12 -10.81
N LEU A 92 2.09 6.79 -11.52
CA LEU A 92 0.68 6.86 -11.16
C LEU A 92 0.02 5.48 -11.26
N ASP A 93 0.20 4.82 -12.40
CA ASP A 93 -0.38 3.50 -12.66
C ASP A 93 0.16 2.47 -11.65
N THR A 94 1.48 2.38 -11.48
CA THR A 94 2.09 1.42 -10.54
C THR A 94 1.65 1.67 -9.08
N PHE A 95 1.60 2.92 -8.62
CA PHE A 95 1.20 3.18 -7.22
C PHE A 95 -0.29 2.94 -7.01
N ARG A 96 -1.13 3.27 -8.00
CA ARG A 96 -2.56 2.90 -7.99
C ARG A 96 -2.73 1.38 -7.90
N ASP A 97 -2.04 0.64 -8.76
CA ASP A 97 -2.21 -0.81 -8.85
C ASP A 97 -1.74 -1.50 -7.56
N LEU A 98 -0.64 -1.02 -6.95
CA LEU A 98 -0.22 -1.50 -5.63
C LEU A 98 -1.24 -1.16 -4.54
N TYR A 99 -1.77 0.06 -4.51
CA TYR A 99 -2.82 0.44 -3.57
C TYR A 99 -4.07 -0.43 -3.71
N MET A 100 -4.55 -0.64 -4.93
CA MET A 100 -5.71 -1.48 -5.21
C MET A 100 -5.49 -2.93 -4.76
N LEU A 101 -4.29 -3.47 -5.00
CA LEU A 101 -3.91 -4.80 -4.56
C LEU A 101 -3.98 -4.94 -3.03
N VAL A 102 -3.28 -4.08 -2.28
CA VAL A 102 -3.25 -4.19 -0.80
C VAL A 102 -4.60 -3.85 -0.18
N ASN A 103 -5.34 -2.91 -0.75
CA ASN A 103 -6.72 -2.61 -0.31
C ASN A 103 -7.68 -3.78 -0.61
N GLY A 104 -7.48 -4.49 -1.73
CA GLY A 104 -8.20 -5.72 -2.01
C GLY A 104 -7.89 -6.82 -0.99
N MET A 105 -6.61 -7.03 -0.67
CA MET A 105 -6.18 -7.99 0.35
C MET A 105 -6.78 -7.70 1.73
N LYS A 106 -6.84 -6.42 2.13
CA LYS A 106 -7.47 -5.97 3.39
C LYS A 106 -8.90 -6.52 3.56
N TYR A 107 -9.67 -6.60 2.47
CA TYR A 107 -11.08 -7.04 2.49
C TYR A 107 -11.28 -8.46 1.95
N GLY A 108 -10.21 -9.22 1.70
CA GLY A 108 -10.34 -10.56 1.12
C GLY A 108 -10.93 -10.56 -0.30
N MET A 109 -10.74 -9.47 -1.06
CA MET A 109 -11.36 -9.31 -2.37
C MET A 109 -10.92 -10.35 -3.39
N GLU A 110 -9.71 -10.91 -3.28
CA GLU A 110 -9.28 -11.96 -4.22
C GLU A 110 -10.23 -13.17 -4.15
N GLN A 111 -10.56 -13.65 -2.96
CA GLN A 111 -11.52 -14.75 -2.79
C GLN A 111 -12.89 -14.40 -3.35
N VAL A 112 -13.38 -13.18 -3.09
CA VAL A 112 -14.68 -12.72 -3.60
C VAL A 112 -14.68 -12.67 -5.14
N LEU A 113 -13.59 -12.22 -5.75
CA LEU A 113 -13.46 -12.17 -7.20
C LEU A 113 -13.35 -13.58 -7.81
N ASP A 114 -12.60 -14.47 -7.17
CA ASP A 114 -12.49 -15.87 -7.58
C ASP A 114 -13.87 -16.56 -7.51
N ASP A 115 -14.60 -16.40 -6.41
CA ASP A 115 -15.95 -16.94 -6.24
C ASP A 115 -16.91 -16.41 -7.34
N ILE A 116 -16.82 -15.12 -7.69
CA ILE A 116 -17.62 -14.53 -8.79
C ILE A 116 -17.26 -15.17 -10.14
N ILE A 117 -15.95 -15.29 -10.44
CA ILE A 117 -15.47 -15.86 -11.70
C ILE A 117 -15.89 -17.32 -11.83
N GLU A 118 -15.74 -18.11 -10.77
CA GLU A 118 -16.13 -19.53 -10.75
C GLU A 118 -17.64 -19.73 -10.83
N SER A 119 -18.43 -18.79 -10.30
CA SER A 119 -19.89 -18.84 -10.34
C SER A 119 -20.51 -18.36 -11.66
N ALA A 120 -19.73 -17.71 -12.51
CA ALA A 120 -20.24 -17.09 -13.72
C ALA A 120 -20.19 -18.06 -14.90
N ASP A 121 -21.35 -18.32 -15.50
CA ASP A 121 -21.47 -19.06 -16.75
C ASP A 121 -21.10 -18.13 -17.92
N PHE A 122 -19.85 -18.19 -18.35
CA PHE A 122 -19.38 -17.64 -19.63
C PHE A 122 -18.79 -18.73 -20.53
#